data_AF-A0A652KFY1-F1
#
_entry.id   AF-A0A652KFY1-F1
#
_cell.length_a   1.000
_cell.length_b   1.000
_cell.length_c   1.000
_cell.angle_alpha   90.00
_cell.angle_beta   90.00
_cell.angle_gamma   90.00
#
_symmetry.space_group_name_H-M   'P 1'
#
loop_
_entity.id
_entity.type
_entity.pdbx_description
1 polymer ?
#
loop_
_entity_poly.entity_id
_entity_poly.type
_entity_poly.pdbx_seq_one_letter_code
_entity_poly.pdbx_strand_id
1 'polypeptide(L)'
;MGKAFVAKLAKEGARNPEALAAWIGRQKHGRKAFQQLAAAGRDNAQEQRDIMSRVRPSGRLSRDLTGFSDRELGRTLSELTPAESAKVAAEMDRRDTAARLPGARPDLIGLSDAELGQRAGSATGPELAAIAEEADRRQKVGEVFPGGTLAGDLSGVDEATLGWALRYAQPDEAARIAGEMDRRHPPTPVPAAAGAGTVAGQLADRAAMDELLGSDADGWGHLASDRPDPRDGMSATERWLADRDEEAQAARGAYTRAQVRDMYREHVYAQYMAAEDALRGVLLSRDANRQGIDPVMLFTGPAHVAFARASEELKRWWQTNPRTTLAEYEEQVTGQRSAAGNTARKSRDDQQNRL
;
A
#
# COMPACT_ATOMS: atom_id res chain seq x y z
N MET A 1 24.41 -25.28 39.45
CA MET A 1 25.64 -24.48 39.17
C MET A 1 26.06 -24.77 37.74
N GLY A 2 26.31 -23.74 36.94
CA GLY A 2 26.53 -23.89 35.50
C GLY A 2 27.95 -24.35 35.14
N LYS A 3 28.12 -24.84 33.90
CA LYS A 3 29.43 -25.23 33.30
C LYS A 3 30.50 -24.15 33.46
N ALA A 4 30.12 -22.87 33.41
CA ALA A 4 31.03 -21.74 33.63
C ALA A 4 31.69 -21.73 35.02
N PHE A 5 30.96 -22.14 36.07
CA PHE A 5 31.52 -22.20 37.43
C PHE A 5 32.50 -23.37 37.58
N VAL A 6 32.18 -24.52 36.99
CA VAL A 6 33.09 -25.69 36.94
C VAL A 6 34.35 -25.34 36.15
N ALA A 7 34.22 -24.67 35.01
CA ALA A 7 35.34 -24.19 34.21
C ALA A 7 36.22 -23.18 34.97
N LYS A 8 35.61 -22.29 35.76
CA LYS A 8 36.34 -21.36 36.64
C LYS A 8 37.15 -22.11 37.71
N LEU A 9 36.54 -23.07 38.40
CA LEU A 9 37.25 -23.90 39.40
C LEU A 9 38.39 -24.72 38.77
N ALA A 10 38.19 -25.23 37.56
CA ALA A 10 39.24 -25.92 36.81
C ALA A 10 40.42 -24.97 36.51
N LYS A 11 40.13 -23.74 36.07
CA LYS A 11 41.13 -22.70 35.81
C LYS A 11 41.88 -22.28 37.07
N GLU A 12 41.23 -22.34 38.23
CA GLU A 12 41.81 -22.09 39.55
C GLU A 12 42.60 -23.29 40.12
N GLY A 13 42.75 -24.37 39.36
CA GLY A 13 43.60 -25.52 39.73
C GLY A 13 42.90 -26.57 40.61
N ALA A 14 41.57 -26.57 40.68
CA ALA A 14 40.85 -27.61 41.40
C ALA A 14 41.09 -28.99 40.76
N ARG A 15 41.59 -29.95 41.54
CA ARG A 15 41.88 -31.33 41.07
C ARG A 15 40.64 -32.07 40.56
N ASN A 16 39.48 -31.80 41.15
CA ASN A 16 38.19 -32.29 40.68
C ASN A 16 37.14 -31.16 40.79
N PRO A 17 37.03 -30.31 39.76
CA PRO A 17 36.21 -29.11 39.81
C PRO A 17 34.71 -29.44 39.90
N GLU A 18 34.28 -30.58 39.35
CA GLU A 18 32.88 -31.05 39.39
C GLU A 18 32.48 -31.49 40.80
N ALA A 19 33.32 -32.30 41.45
CA ALA A 19 33.08 -32.74 42.83
C ALA A 19 33.11 -31.55 43.80
N LEU A 20 34.04 -30.61 43.60
CA LEU A 20 34.13 -29.39 44.41
C LEU A 20 32.90 -28.49 44.20
N ALA A 21 32.46 -28.28 42.95
CA ALA A 21 31.22 -27.54 42.67
C ALA A 21 30.00 -28.22 43.30
N ALA A 22 29.89 -29.55 43.25
CA ALA A 22 28.80 -30.28 43.87
C ALA A 22 28.82 -30.14 45.41
N TRP A 23 30.00 -30.18 46.03
CA TRP A 23 30.17 -29.97 47.48
C TRP A 23 29.78 -28.55 47.90
N ILE A 24 30.29 -27.52 47.22
CA ILE A 24 29.95 -26.11 47.47
C ILE A 24 28.43 -25.90 47.30
N GLY A 25 27.83 -26.51 46.28
CA GLY A 25 26.40 -26.41 46.02
C GLY A 25 25.55 -27.03 47.13
N ARG A 26 25.97 -28.20 47.64
CA ARG A 26 25.33 -28.86 48.79
C ARG A 26 25.47 -28.03 50.07
N GLN A 27 26.62 -27.41 50.31
CA GLN A 27 26.84 -26.54 51.47
C GLN A 27 25.97 -25.28 51.40
N LYS A 28 25.90 -24.63 50.23
CA LYS A 28 25.18 -23.37 50.04
C LYS A 28 23.65 -23.53 50.10
N HIS A 29 23.11 -24.57 49.48
CA HIS A 29 21.65 -24.73 49.32
C HIS A 29 21.06 -25.81 50.23
N GLY A 30 21.89 -26.57 50.95
CA GLY A 30 21.46 -27.75 51.67
C GLY A 30 21.23 -28.96 50.74
N ARG A 31 21.30 -30.17 51.30
CA ARG A 31 21.23 -31.43 50.54
C ARG A 31 19.94 -31.58 49.73
N LYS A 32 18.77 -31.30 50.34
CA LYS A 32 17.46 -31.48 49.71
C LYS A 32 17.24 -30.51 48.54
N ALA A 33 17.49 -29.21 48.74
CA ALA A 33 17.33 -28.23 47.67
C ALA A 33 18.36 -28.42 46.55
N PHE A 34 19.62 -28.79 46.87
CA PHE A 34 20.61 -29.12 45.85
C PHE A 34 20.20 -30.34 45.00
N GLN A 35 19.62 -31.39 45.61
CA GLN A 35 19.10 -32.54 44.89
C GLN A 35 17.93 -32.16 43.97
N GLN A 36 17.01 -31.31 44.42
CA GLN A 36 15.90 -30.79 43.60
C GLN A 36 16.41 -29.96 42.42
N LEU A 37 17.35 -29.04 42.65
CA LEU A 37 17.98 -28.25 41.58
C LEU A 37 18.72 -29.12 40.57
N ALA A 38 19.41 -30.17 41.03
CA ALA A 38 20.09 -31.10 40.14
C ALA A 38 19.12 -31.96 39.33
N ALA A 39 17.99 -32.37 39.92
CA ALA A 39 16.92 -33.08 39.21
C ALA A 39 16.30 -32.19 38.13
N ALA A 40 15.84 -30.98 38.50
CA ALA A 40 15.28 -30.01 37.57
C ALA A 40 16.27 -29.67 36.43
N GLY A 41 17.57 -29.59 36.72
CA GLY A 41 18.59 -29.38 35.69
C GLY A 41 18.72 -30.55 34.70
N ARG A 42 18.55 -31.80 35.14
CA ARG A 42 18.53 -32.97 34.25
C ARG A 42 17.26 -32.99 33.40
N ASP A 43 16.13 -32.69 34.01
CA ASP A 43 14.83 -32.66 33.33
C ASP A 43 14.85 -31.60 32.23
N ASN A 44 15.36 -30.39 32.52
CA ASN A 44 15.56 -29.34 31.52
C ASN A 44 16.52 -29.75 30.40
N ALA A 45 17.59 -30.50 30.72
CA ALA A 45 18.56 -30.95 29.71
C ALA A 45 17.96 -32.04 28.80
N GLN A 46 17.09 -32.90 29.35
CA GLN A 46 16.36 -33.89 28.57
C GLN A 46 15.31 -33.20 27.68
N GLU A 47 14.52 -32.29 28.25
CA GLU A 47 13.56 -31.47 27.51
C GLU A 47 14.24 -30.71 26.36
N GLN A 48 15.41 -30.12 26.61
CA GLN A 48 16.19 -29.45 25.57
C GLN A 48 16.61 -30.42 24.45
N ARG A 49 17.04 -31.64 24.78
CA ARG A 49 17.39 -32.66 23.76
C ARG A 49 16.16 -33.08 22.97
N ASP A 50 15.02 -33.24 23.62
CA ASP A 50 13.78 -33.64 22.98
C ASP A 50 13.31 -32.54 22.02
N ILE A 51 13.30 -31.28 22.45
CA ILE A 51 13.03 -30.11 21.59
C ILE A 51 14.02 -30.08 20.41
N MET A 52 15.34 -30.20 20.67
CA MET A 52 16.35 -30.18 19.61
C MET A 52 16.18 -31.33 18.61
N SER A 53 15.75 -32.52 19.05
CA SER A 53 15.50 -33.64 18.15
C SER A 53 14.28 -33.43 17.24
N ARG A 54 13.27 -32.69 17.72
CA ARG A 54 12.11 -32.27 16.94
C ARG A 54 12.40 -31.09 16.02
N VAL A 55 13.14 -30.09 16.50
CA VAL A 55 13.51 -28.87 15.74
C VAL A 55 14.56 -29.19 14.68
N ARG A 56 15.49 -30.12 14.96
CA ARG A 56 16.53 -30.57 14.02
C ARG A 56 16.48 -32.08 13.78
N PRO A 57 15.40 -32.61 13.17
CA PRO A 57 15.35 -34.02 12.84
C PRO A 57 16.52 -34.33 11.89
N SER A 58 17.31 -35.34 12.25
CA SER A 58 18.52 -35.72 11.50
C SER A 58 19.59 -34.61 11.39
N GLY A 59 19.62 -33.68 12.34
CA GLY A 59 20.66 -32.62 12.43
C GLY A 59 20.45 -31.44 11.48
N ARG A 60 19.29 -31.34 10.81
CA ARG A 60 18.93 -30.18 9.97
C ARG A 60 17.69 -29.50 10.51
N LEU A 61 17.67 -28.18 10.55
CA LEU A 61 16.49 -27.41 10.96
C LEU A 61 15.24 -27.87 10.19
N SER A 62 14.15 -28.10 10.91
CA SER A 62 12.85 -28.45 10.36
C SER A 62 12.43 -27.40 9.33
N ARG A 63 11.82 -27.85 8.23
CA ARG A 63 11.22 -26.96 7.24
C ARG A 63 9.97 -26.28 7.77
N ASP A 64 9.29 -26.93 8.71
CA ASP A 64 8.12 -26.39 9.36
C ASP A 64 8.48 -26.04 10.80
N LEU A 65 8.44 -24.74 11.11
CA LEU A 65 8.67 -24.21 12.45
C LEU A 65 7.35 -23.83 13.14
N THR A 66 6.21 -23.90 12.44
CA THR A 66 4.90 -23.48 12.95
C THR A 66 4.46 -24.35 14.13
N GLY A 67 4.84 -25.64 14.13
CA GLY A 67 4.54 -26.59 15.20
C GLY A 67 5.28 -26.42 16.54
N PHE A 68 6.14 -25.41 16.68
CA PHE A 68 6.87 -25.12 17.92
C PHE A 68 6.36 -23.84 18.58
N SER A 69 6.36 -23.78 19.90
CA SER A 69 6.11 -22.54 20.66
C SER A 69 7.31 -21.59 20.62
N ASP A 70 7.09 -20.29 20.86
CA ASP A 70 8.17 -19.29 20.90
C ASP A 70 9.17 -19.58 22.02
N ARG A 71 8.69 -20.20 23.11
CA ARG A 71 9.53 -20.65 24.22
C ARG A 71 10.43 -21.81 23.83
N GLU A 72 9.91 -22.79 23.08
CA GLU A 72 10.71 -23.89 22.54
C GLU A 72 11.74 -23.35 21.55
N LEU A 73 11.33 -22.51 20.60
CA LEU A 73 12.21 -21.89 19.60
C LEU A 73 13.31 -21.06 20.27
N GLY A 74 12.97 -20.19 21.20
CA GLY A 74 13.92 -19.34 21.93
C GLY A 74 14.97 -20.15 22.71
N ARG A 75 14.59 -21.31 23.26
CA ARG A 75 15.52 -22.23 23.93
C ARG A 75 16.51 -22.88 22.97
N THR A 76 16.16 -23.05 21.70
CA THR A 76 17.07 -23.67 20.71
C THR A 76 18.14 -22.72 20.18
N LEU A 77 17.92 -21.40 20.22
CA LEU A 77 18.75 -20.39 19.54
C LEU A 77 20.25 -20.50 19.83
N SER A 78 20.65 -20.88 21.04
CA SER A 78 22.07 -21.01 21.44
C SER A 78 22.78 -22.23 20.85
N GLU A 79 22.04 -23.21 20.36
CA GLU A 79 22.54 -24.49 19.81
C GLU A 79 22.43 -24.54 18.27
N LEU A 80 21.90 -23.48 17.66
CA LEU A 80 21.72 -23.33 16.22
C LEU A 80 22.92 -22.63 15.57
N THR A 81 23.15 -22.93 14.29
CA THR A 81 24.07 -22.13 13.48
C THR A 81 23.50 -20.73 13.23
N PRO A 82 24.32 -19.69 12.95
CA PRO A 82 23.80 -18.34 12.71
C PRO A 82 22.72 -18.26 11.62
N ALA A 83 22.84 -19.05 10.57
CA ALA A 83 21.84 -19.12 9.49
C ALA A 83 20.52 -19.77 9.95
N GLU A 84 20.60 -20.81 10.79
CA GLU A 84 19.41 -21.44 11.38
C GLU A 84 18.76 -20.53 12.43
N SER A 85 19.57 -19.86 13.28
CA SER A 85 19.09 -18.88 14.25
C SER A 85 18.37 -17.72 13.57
N ALA A 86 18.86 -17.24 12.43
CA ALA A 86 18.20 -16.20 11.65
C ALA A 86 16.81 -16.64 11.16
N LYS A 87 16.65 -17.91 10.73
CA LYS A 87 15.34 -18.45 10.31
C LYS A 87 14.38 -18.57 11.48
N VAL A 88 14.85 -19.05 12.62
CA VAL A 88 14.03 -19.13 13.84
C VAL A 88 13.62 -17.73 14.32
N ALA A 89 14.54 -16.77 14.31
CA ALA A 89 14.25 -15.38 14.68
C ALA A 89 13.25 -14.73 13.71
N ALA A 90 13.38 -14.97 12.40
CA ALA A 90 12.43 -14.48 11.41
C ALA A 90 11.02 -15.05 11.61
N GLU A 91 10.91 -16.34 11.99
CA GLU A 91 9.62 -16.94 12.32
C GLU A 91 9.01 -16.35 13.60
N MET A 92 9.81 -16.15 14.65
CA MET A 92 9.35 -15.50 15.88
C MET A 92 8.88 -14.05 15.63
N ASP A 93 9.63 -13.27 14.85
CA ASP A 93 9.24 -11.89 14.48
C ASP A 93 7.95 -11.85 13.64
N ARG A 94 7.75 -12.83 12.75
CA ARG A 94 6.50 -12.98 12.00
C ARG A 94 5.31 -13.26 12.91
N ARG A 95 5.49 -14.07 13.96
CA ARG A 95 4.44 -14.33 14.97
C ARG A 95 4.16 -13.11 15.83
N ASP A 96 5.18 -12.37 16.22
CA ASP A 96 5.02 -11.09 16.92
C ASP A 96 4.26 -10.07 16.06
N THR A 97 4.51 -10.04 14.76
CA THR A 97 3.75 -9.24 13.79
C THR A 97 2.30 -9.73 13.70
N ALA A 98 2.09 -11.05 13.63
CA ALA A 98 0.75 -11.64 13.63
C ALA A 98 -0.06 -11.28 14.87
N ALA A 99 0.57 -11.25 16.05
CA ALA A 99 -0.07 -10.90 17.31
C ALA A 99 -0.59 -9.46 17.37
N ARG A 100 -0.13 -8.59 16.47
CA ARG A 100 -0.57 -7.19 16.36
C ARG A 100 -1.73 -7.00 15.38
N LEU A 101 -2.11 -8.03 14.63
CA LEU A 101 -3.18 -7.90 13.64
C LEU A 101 -4.57 -7.97 14.29
N PRO A 102 -5.56 -7.23 13.77
CA PRO A 102 -6.94 -7.31 14.24
C PRO A 102 -7.48 -8.74 14.16
N GLY A 103 -8.10 -9.21 15.24
CA GLY A 103 -8.67 -10.56 15.34
C GLY A 103 -7.68 -11.64 15.80
N ALA A 104 -6.38 -11.36 15.82
CA ALA A 104 -5.39 -12.30 16.33
C ALA A 104 -5.43 -12.36 17.87
N ARG A 105 -5.38 -13.57 18.43
CA ARG A 105 -5.40 -13.79 19.88
C ARG A 105 -3.98 -14.06 20.43
N PRO A 106 -3.40 -13.14 21.21
CA PRO A 106 -2.04 -13.28 21.72
C PRO A 106 -1.83 -14.55 22.55
N ASP A 107 -2.87 -15.04 23.23
CA ASP A 107 -2.80 -16.23 24.07
C ASP A 107 -2.76 -17.56 23.29
N LEU A 108 -3.03 -17.54 21.99
CA LEU A 108 -2.97 -18.71 21.10
C LEU A 108 -1.69 -18.74 20.26
N ILE A 109 -1.16 -17.57 19.90
CA ILE A 109 -0.02 -17.43 18.98
C ILE A 109 1.26 -18.07 19.53
N GLY A 110 1.49 -17.96 20.85
CA GLY A 110 2.67 -18.54 21.50
C GLY A 110 2.62 -20.05 21.72
N LEU A 111 1.48 -20.70 21.47
CA LEU A 111 1.30 -22.14 21.70
C LEU A 111 1.92 -22.95 20.55
N SER A 112 2.38 -24.16 20.82
CA SER A 112 2.68 -25.17 19.81
C SER A 112 1.39 -25.78 19.23
N ASP A 113 1.48 -26.47 18.09
CA ASP A 113 0.31 -27.16 17.51
C ASP A 113 -0.23 -28.25 18.43
N ALA A 114 0.64 -28.91 19.19
CA ALA A 114 0.25 -29.88 20.20
C ALA A 114 -0.54 -29.23 21.35
N GLU A 115 -0.09 -28.06 21.82
CA GLU A 115 -0.79 -27.28 22.84
C GLU A 115 -2.13 -26.72 22.33
N LEU A 116 -2.19 -26.26 21.07
CA LEU A 116 -3.43 -25.87 20.42
C LEU A 116 -4.40 -27.05 20.32
N GLY A 117 -3.93 -28.23 19.91
CA GLY A 117 -4.73 -29.45 19.85
C GLY A 117 -5.24 -29.89 21.22
N GLN A 118 -4.39 -29.82 22.25
CA GLN A 118 -4.78 -30.12 23.63
C GLN A 118 -5.86 -29.14 24.11
N ARG A 119 -5.70 -27.84 23.83
CA ARG A 119 -6.65 -26.80 24.20
C ARG A 119 -7.98 -26.99 23.46
N ALA A 120 -7.93 -27.30 22.16
CA ALA A 120 -9.09 -27.59 21.32
C ALA A 120 -9.92 -28.75 21.88
N GLY A 121 -9.27 -29.80 22.40
CA GLY A 121 -9.95 -30.97 22.99
C GLY A 121 -10.85 -30.64 24.19
N SER A 122 -10.68 -29.49 24.82
CA SER A 122 -11.50 -29.01 25.95
C SER A 122 -12.32 -27.75 25.63
N ALA A 123 -12.13 -27.16 24.45
CA ALA A 123 -12.74 -25.90 24.06
C ALA A 123 -14.16 -26.08 23.51
N THR A 124 -15.02 -25.07 23.69
CA THR A 124 -16.36 -25.04 23.10
C THR A 124 -16.68 -23.65 22.55
N GLY A 125 -17.58 -23.62 21.55
CA GLY A 125 -18.13 -22.38 20.99
C GLY A 125 -17.05 -21.41 20.49
N PRO A 126 -17.04 -20.15 20.96
CA PRO A 126 -16.10 -19.13 20.49
C PRO A 126 -14.61 -19.49 20.67
N GLU A 127 -14.27 -20.25 21.72
CA GLU A 127 -12.88 -20.66 21.97
C GLU A 127 -12.39 -21.63 20.89
N LEU A 128 -13.24 -22.59 20.48
CA LEU A 128 -12.90 -23.55 19.44
C LEU A 128 -12.79 -22.87 18.07
N ALA A 129 -13.66 -21.89 17.78
CA ALA A 129 -13.58 -21.08 16.57
C ALA A 129 -12.26 -20.31 16.49
N ALA A 130 -11.84 -19.66 17.58
CA ALA A 130 -10.57 -18.95 17.62
C ALA A 130 -9.34 -19.86 17.46
N ILE A 131 -9.39 -21.08 18.00
CA ILE A 131 -8.32 -22.08 17.81
C ILE A 131 -8.28 -22.56 16.35
N ALA A 132 -9.44 -22.76 15.72
CA ALA A 132 -9.52 -23.13 14.31
C ALA A 132 -8.99 -22.02 13.39
N GLU A 133 -9.33 -20.76 13.67
CA GLU A 133 -8.79 -19.59 12.96
C GLU A 133 -7.27 -19.50 13.10
N GLU A 134 -6.73 -19.71 14.30
CA GLU A 134 -5.28 -19.76 14.53
C GLU A 134 -4.60 -20.91 13.78
N ALA A 135 -5.24 -22.09 13.72
CA ALA A 135 -4.71 -23.23 12.98
C ALA A 135 -4.70 -22.98 11.46
N ASP A 136 -5.78 -22.43 10.89
CA ASP A 136 -5.86 -22.03 9.47
C ASP A 136 -4.78 -20.99 9.15
N ARG A 137 -4.58 -20.03 10.05
CA ARG A 137 -3.52 -19.02 9.95
C ARG A 137 -2.14 -19.66 9.85
N ARG A 138 -1.81 -20.62 10.72
CA ARG A 138 -0.51 -21.33 10.70
C ARG A 138 -0.31 -22.14 9.44
N GLN A 139 -1.36 -22.81 8.97
CA GLN A 139 -1.32 -23.54 7.70
C GLN A 139 -0.95 -22.61 6.55
N LYS A 140 -1.60 -21.44 6.45
CA LYS A 140 -1.27 -20.41 5.45
C LYS A 140 0.14 -19.86 5.58
N VAL A 141 0.64 -19.64 6.81
CA VAL A 141 2.06 -19.27 7.02
C VAL A 141 2.98 -20.38 6.52
N GLY A 142 2.71 -21.64 6.85
CA GLY A 142 3.54 -22.78 6.44
C GLY A 142 3.57 -22.98 4.92
N GLU A 143 2.47 -22.68 4.24
CA GLU A 143 2.35 -22.72 2.78
C GLU A 143 3.18 -21.62 2.11
N VAL A 144 3.05 -20.36 2.58
CA VAL A 144 3.67 -19.20 1.92
C VAL A 144 5.10 -18.95 2.38
N PHE A 145 5.41 -19.22 3.66
CA PHE A 145 6.70 -18.95 4.29
C PHE A 145 7.36 -20.22 4.86
N PRO A 146 7.59 -21.26 4.04
CA PRO A 146 8.18 -22.49 4.52
C PRO A 146 9.57 -22.22 5.12
N GLY A 147 9.75 -22.57 6.39
CA GLY A 147 11.01 -22.38 7.11
C GLY A 147 11.30 -20.93 7.50
N GLY A 148 10.26 -20.09 7.56
CA GLY A 148 10.36 -18.73 8.05
C GLY A 148 10.67 -17.68 6.98
N THR A 149 10.71 -18.06 5.69
CA THR A 149 11.03 -17.17 4.55
C THR A 149 10.07 -17.42 3.41
N LEU A 150 9.73 -16.38 2.64
CA LEU A 150 8.85 -16.49 1.48
C LEU A 150 9.29 -17.60 0.51
N ALA A 151 8.36 -18.45 0.09
CA ALA A 151 8.60 -19.52 -0.86
C ALA A 151 9.29 -19.01 -2.13
N GLY A 152 10.17 -19.84 -2.70
CA GLY A 152 10.89 -19.49 -3.94
C GLY A 152 9.96 -19.36 -5.15
N ASP A 153 8.92 -20.19 -5.19
CA ASP A 153 7.89 -20.21 -6.22
C ASP A 153 6.53 -19.93 -5.57
N LEU A 154 5.83 -18.91 -6.07
CA LEU A 154 4.51 -18.48 -5.59
C LEU A 154 3.38 -18.85 -6.56
N SER A 155 3.70 -19.47 -7.69
CA SER A 155 2.72 -19.74 -8.76
C SER A 155 1.58 -20.67 -8.34
N GLY A 156 1.82 -21.52 -7.33
CA GLY A 156 0.81 -22.42 -6.77
C GLY A 156 -0.05 -21.84 -5.64
N VAL A 157 0.30 -20.67 -5.09
CA VAL A 157 -0.43 -20.05 -3.98
C VAL A 157 -1.64 -19.29 -4.54
N ASP A 158 -2.82 -19.45 -3.95
CA ASP A 158 -4.02 -18.73 -4.40
C ASP A 158 -3.96 -17.22 -4.05
N GLU A 159 -4.79 -16.42 -4.73
CA GLU A 159 -4.78 -14.96 -4.60
C GLU A 159 -5.21 -14.47 -3.21
N ALA A 160 -6.19 -15.13 -2.58
CA ALA A 160 -6.63 -14.74 -1.24
C ALA A 160 -5.52 -14.98 -0.22
N THR A 161 -4.78 -16.08 -0.37
CA THR A 161 -3.60 -16.39 0.45
C THR A 161 -2.43 -15.42 0.19
N LEU A 162 -2.17 -15.02 -1.06
CA LEU A 162 -1.16 -13.98 -1.38
C LEU A 162 -1.53 -12.61 -0.78
N GLY A 163 -2.78 -12.17 -0.95
CA GLY A 163 -3.27 -10.91 -0.39
C GLY A 163 -3.27 -10.91 1.14
N TRP A 164 -3.55 -12.06 1.75
CA TRP A 164 -3.39 -12.26 3.19
C TRP A 164 -1.91 -12.18 3.62
N ALA A 165 -1.01 -12.87 2.92
CA ALA A 165 0.41 -12.94 3.21
C ALA A 165 1.12 -11.58 3.10
N LEU A 166 0.65 -10.70 2.21
CA LEU A 166 1.18 -9.34 2.05
C LEU A 166 1.18 -8.55 3.37
N ARG A 167 0.25 -8.85 4.29
CA ARG A 167 0.16 -8.21 5.62
C ARG A 167 1.27 -8.63 6.60
N TYR A 168 1.96 -9.73 6.31
CA TYR A 168 2.99 -10.34 7.16
C TYR A 168 4.39 -10.30 6.53
N ALA A 169 4.47 -9.92 5.25
CA ALA A 169 5.68 -9.97 4.47
C ALA A 169 6.63 -8.83 4.87
N GLN A 170 7.92 -9.14 4.90
CA GLN A 170 8.97 -8.10 4.94
C GLN A 170 8.96 -7.29 3.63
N PRO A 171 9.56 -6.08 3.57
CA PRO A 171 9.46 -5.22 2.39
C PRO A 171 9.90 -5.88 1.06
N ASP A 172 10.95 -6.70 1.08
CA ASP A 172 11.44 -7.44 -0.09
C ASP A 172 10.52 -8.61 -0.46
N GLU A 173 9.98 -9.31 0.54
CA GLU A 173 8.96 -10.36 0.34
C GLU A 173 7.67 -9.77 -0.23
N ALA A 174 7.23 -8.62 0.28
CA ALA A 174 6.04 -7.91 -0.17
C ALA A 174 6.17 -7.48 -1.64
N ALA A 175 7.35 -7.01 -2.06
CA ALA A 175 7.63 -6.70 -3.45
C ALA A 175 7.55 -7.94 -4.36
N ARG A 176 8.01 -9.10 -3.89
CA ARG A 176 7.88 -10.36 -4.64
C ARG A 176 6.44 -10.85 -4.73
N ILE A 177 5.67 -10.74 -3.65
CA ILE A 177 4.24 -11.06 -3.63
C ILE A 177 3.48 -10.14 -4.59
N ALA A 178 3.73 -8.83 -4.53
CA ALA A 178 3.13 -7.85 -5.44
C ALA A 178 3.49 -8.15 -6.90
N GLY A 179 4.76 -8.45 -7.19
CA GLY A 179 5.18 -8.84 -8.54
C GLY A 179 4.51 -10.11 -9.06
N GLU A 180 4.22 -11.09 -8.20
CA GLU A 180 3.44 -12.27 -8.57
C GLU A 180 1.96 -11.91 -8.82
N MET A 181 1.37 -11.03 -8.01
CA MET A 181 0.00 -10.54 -8.23
C MET A 181 -0.09 -9.75 -9.55
N ASP A 182 0.83 -8.84 -9.82
CA ASP A 182 0.92 -8.08 -11.07
C ASP A 182 1.16 -9.00 -12.28
N ARG A 183 1.91 -10.10 -12.12
CA ARG A 183 2.10 -11.08 -13.20
C ARG A 183 0.78 -11.78 -13.57
N ARG A 184 -0.10 -12.02 -12.59
CA ARG A 184 -1.43 -12.64 -12.80
C ARG A 184 -2.45 -11.63 -13.29
N HIS A 185 -2.37 -10.42 -12.74
CA HIS A 185 -3.26 -9.29 -12.98
C HIS A 185 -2.43 -8.11 -13.48
N PRO A 186 -1.94 -8.15 -14.73
CA PRO A 186 -1.14 -7.06 -15.26
C PRO A 186 -1.94 -5.75 -15.14
N PRO A 187 -1.35 -4.70 -14.56
CA PRO A 187 -2.06 -3.46 -14.36
C PRO A 187 -2.54 -2.94 -15.71
N THR A 188 -3.82 -2.56 -15.79
CA THR A 188 -4.36 -1.89 -16.97
C THR A 188 -3.51 -0.65 -17.23
N PRO A 189 -2.92 -0.49 -18.42
CA PRO A 189 -2.11 0.67 -18.72
C PRO A 189 -2.94 1.94 -18.58
N VAL A 190 -2.38 2.94 -17.91
CA VAL A 190 -3.00 4.25 -17.80
C VAL A 190 -3.10 4.85 -19.21
N PRO A 191 -4.26 5.44 -19.60
CA PRO A 191 -4.40 6.07 -20.90
C PRO A 191 -3.34 7.14 -21.10
N ALA A 192 -2.81 7.24 -22.33
CA ALA A 192 -1.86 8.27 -22.69
C ALA A 192 -2.55 9.64 -22.64
N ALA A 193 -1.87 10.64 -22.07
CA ALA A 193 -2.41 11.99 -22.00
C ALA A 193 -2.60 12.58 -23.41
N ALA A 194 -3.83 13.01 -23.71
CA ALA A 194 -4.28 13.67 -24.93
C ALA A 194 -3.97 15.18 -24.97
N GLY A 195 -3.32 15.71 -23.93
CA GLY A 195 -2.73 17.05 -23.93
C GLY A 195 -3.46 18.03 -23.02
N ALA A 196 -3.15 17.98 -21.71
CA ALA A 196 -3.71 18.83 -20.65
C ALA A 196 -3.58 20.35 -20.89
N GLY A 197 -2.67 20.78 -21.78
CA GLY A 197 -2.53 22.20 -22.16
C GLY A 197 -3.71 22.74 -22.99
N THR A 198 -4.60 21.87 -23.49
CA THR A 198 -5.83 22.26 -24.18
C THR A 198 -7.04 21.79 -23.39
N VAL A 199 -8.16 22.52 -23.49
CA VAL A 199 -9.40 22.11 -22.81
C VAL A 199 -9.93 20.80 -23.38
N ALA A 200 -9.86 20.61 -24.70
CA ALA A 200 -10.26 19.36 -25.36
C ALA A 200 -9.42 18.17 -24.88
N GLY A 201 -8.09 18.32 -24.78
CA GLY A 201 -7.20 17.28 -24.26
C GLY A 201 -7.47 16.96 -22.79
N GLN A 202 -7.69 17.97 -21.95
CA GLN A 202 -8.04 17.75 -20.54
C GLN A 202 -9.39 17.02 -20.37
N LEU A 203 -10.39 17.33 -21.19
CA LEU A 203 -11.67 16.63 -21.18
C LEU A 203 -11.53 15.19 -21.67
N ALA A 204 -10.71 14.94 -22.70
CA ALA A 204 -10.41 13.60 -23.18
C ALA A 204 -9.65 12.76 -22.13
N ASP A 205 -8.66 13.35 -21.45
CA ASP A 205 -7.92 12.72 -20.36
C ASP A 205 -8.85 12.31 -19.23
N ARG A 206 -9.80 13.19 -18.88
CA ARG A 206 -10.76 12.91 -17.83
C ARG A 206 -11.75 11.82 -18.22
N ALA A 207 -12.28 11.86 -19.45
CA ALA A 207 -13.14 10.81 -19.96
C ALA A 207 -12.42 9.43 -20.00
N ALA A 208 -11.15 9.40 -20.39
CA ALA A 208 -10.35 8.17 -20.40
C ALA A 208 -10.08 7.66 -18.97
N MET A 209 -9.89 8.56 -18.00
CA MET A 209 -9.77 8.19 -16.59
C MET A 209 -11.09 7.69 -16.01
N ASP A 210 -12.22 8.31 -16.35
CA ASP A 210 -13.55 7.87 -15.91
C ASP A 210 -13.86 6.46 -16.48
N GLU A 211 -13.49 6.21 -17.74
CA GLU A 211 -13.58 4.88 -18.37
C GLU A 211 -12.68 3.85 -17.66
N LEU A 212 -11.42 4.20 -17.38
CA LEU A 212 -10.47 3.32 -16.69
C LEU A 212 -10.91 2.99 -15.26
N LEU A 213 -11.40 3.98 -14.52
CA LEU A 213 -11.82 3.81 -13.13
C LEU A 213 -13.17 3.09 -13.03
N GLY A 214 -13.87 2.89 -14.15
CA GLY A 214 -15.19 2.26 -14.17
C GLY A 214 -16.19 3.01 -13.28
N SER A 215 -15.98 4.32 -13.07
CA SER A 215 -16.79 5.15 -12.16
C SER A 215 -18.12 5.58 -12.77
N ASP A 216 -18.63 4.75 -13.67
CA ASP A 216 -20.00 4.83 -14.12
C ASP A 216 -20.90 4.66 -12.88
N ALA A 217 -21.63 5.73 -12.53
CA ALA A 217 -22.67 5.66 -11.51
C ALA A 217 -23.75 4.62 -11.89
N ASP A 218 -23.92 4.31 -13.17
CA ASP A 218 -24.80 3.27 -13.72
C ASP A 218 -24.25 1.84 -13.49
N GLY A 219 -22.95 1.70 -13.24
CA GLY A 219 -22.34 0.50 -12.67
C GLY A 219 -22.91 0.14 -11.29
N TRP A 220 -23.48 1.11 -10.57
CA TRP A 220 -24.36 0.88 -9.41
C TRP A 220 -25.85 0.99 -9.76
N GLY A 221 -26.19 1.69 -10.84
CA GLY A 221 -27.54 1.88 -11.36
C GLY A 221 -28.23 0.61 -11.88
N HIS A 222 -27.49 -0.45 -12.24
CA HIS A 222 -28.07 -1.77 -12.52
C HIS A 222 -28.76 -2.41 -11.29
N LEU A 223 -28.55 -1.88 -10.08
CA LEU A 223 -29.34 -2.25 -8.89
C LEU A 223 -30.69 -1.50 -8.83
N ALA A 224 -30.90 -0.50 -9.69
CA ALA A 224 -32.10 0.32 -9.79
C ALA A 224 -32.90 0.11 -11.11
N SER A 225 -32.51 -0.86 -11.94
CA SER A 225 -33.02 -1.09 -13.31
C SER A 225 -34.44 -1.69 -13.41
N ASP A 226 -35.19 -1.80 -12.31
CA ASP A 226 -36.59 -2.22 -12.31
C ASP A 226 -37.59 -1.07 -12.60
N ARG A 227 -37.11 0.11 -13.04
CA ARG A 227 -38.00 1.21 -13.43
C ARG A 227 -38.40 1.10 -14.91
N PRO A 228 -39.70 1.28 -15.22
CA PRO A 228 -40.15 1.44 -16.61
C PRO A 228 -39.41 2.58 -17.30
N ASP A 229 -39.07 2.41 -18.58
CA ASP A 229 -38.46 3.48 -19.39
C ASP A 229 -39.39 4.71 -19.35
N PRO A 230 -38.92 5.87 -18.83
CA PRO A 230 -39.72 7.09 -18.79
C PRO A 230 -40.21 7.56 -20.17
N ARG A 231 -39.61 7.06 -21.25
CA ARG A 231 -39.88 7.44 -22.64
C ARG A 231 -40.96 6.59 -23.30
N ASP A 232 -41.49 5.59 -22.60
CA ASP A 232 -42.49 4.67 -23.15
C ASP A 232 -43.82 5.41 -23.38
N GLY A 233 -44.33 5.36 -24.62
CA GLY A 233 -45.55 6.08 -25.04
C GLY A 233 -45.34 7.49 -25.61
N MET A 234 -44.13 8.05 -25.61
CA MET A 234 -43.83 9.35 -26.26
C MET A 234 -43.78 9.22 -27.79
N SER A 235 -44.22 10.25 -28.51
CA SER A 235 -44.02 10.36 -29.96
C SER A 235 -42.54 10.58 -30.32
N ALA A 236 -42.16 10.35 -31.58
CA ALA A 236 -40.77 10.51 -32.03
C ALA A 236 -40.23 11.94 -31.81
N THR A 237 -41.07 12.96 -31.97
CA THR A 237 -40.70 14.36 -31.74
C THR A 237 -40.53 14.66 -30.25
N GLU A 238 -41.39 14.11 -29.39
CA GLU A 238 -41.28 14.25 -27.93
C GLU A 238 -40.04 13.56 -27.39
N ARG A 239 -39.68 12.38 -27.92
CA ARG A 239 -38.42 11.71 -27.60
C ARG A 239 -37.22 12.56 -28.01
N TRP A 240 -37.20 13.09 -29.22
CA TRP A 240 -36.10 13.95 -29.68
C TRP A 240 -35.93 15.20 -28.82
N LEU A 241 -37.03 15.82 -28.37
CA LEU A 241 -37.00 16.96 -27.45
C LEU A 241 -36.52 16.56 -26.05
N ALA A 242 -37.00 15.42 -25.54
CA ALA A 242 -36.59 14.89 -24.24
C ALA A 242 -35.10 14.53 -24.24
N ASP A 243 -34.61 13.87 -25.29
CA ASP A 243 -33.18 13.54 -25.48
C ASP A 243 -32.34 14.82 -25.51
N ARG A 244 -32.79 15.86 -26.23
CA ARG A 244 -32.14 17.19 -26.27
C ARG A 244 -32.12 17.89 -24.92
N ASP A 245 -33.21 17.85 -24.18
CA ASP A 245 -33.30 18.47 -22.85
C ASP A 245 -32.48 17.71 -21.81
N GLU A 246 -32.42 16.38 -21.90
CA GLU A 246 -31.61 15.51 -21.06
C GLU A 246 -30.12 15.68 -21.37
N GLU A 247 -29.71 15.71 -22.65
CA GLU A 247 -28.35 16.09 -23.06
C GLU A 247 -27.97 17.46 -22.50
N ALA A 248 -28.87 18.44 -22.60
CA ALA A 248 -28.63 19.79 -22.07
C ALA A 248 -28.64 19.84 -20.53
N GLN A 249 -29.38 18.98 -19.84
CA GLN A 249 -29.39 18.86 -18.38
C GLN A 249 -28.16 18.10 -17.87
N ALA A 250 -27.76 17.02 -18.54
CA ALA A 250 -26.54 16.28 -18.30
C ALA A 250 -25.32 17.20 -18.52
N ALA A 251 -25.29 17.99 -19.60
CA ALA A 251 -24.25 19.00 -19.81
C ALA A 251 -24.22 20.09 -18.73
N ARG A 252 -25.39 20.48 -18.19
CA ARG A 252 -25.50 21.43 -17.06
C ARG A 252 -25.12 20.82 -15.71
N GLY A 253 -25.31 19.51 -15.54
CA GLY A 253 -25.07 18.77 -14.30
C GLY A 253 -23.71 18.07 -14.23
N ALA A 254 -23.01 17.92 -15.37
CA ALA A 254 -21.75 17.17 -15.46
C ALA A 254 -20.64 17.76 -14.56
N TYR A 255 -20.60 19.09 -14.43
CA TYR A 255 -19.62 19.77 -13.60
C TYR A 255 -20.24 20.87 -12.76
N THR A 256 -19.98 20.82 -11.46
CA THR A 256 -20.26 21.92 -10.54
C THR A 256 -19.33 23.10 -10.82
N ARG A 257 -19.74 24.32 -10.43
CA ARG A 257 -18.88 25.51 -10.53
C ARG A 257 -17.55 25.35 -9.79
N ALA A 258 -17.52 24.60 -8.69
CA ALA A 258 -16.29 24.30 -7.97
C ALA A 258 -15.36 23.43 -8.81
N GLN A 259 -15.89 22.35 -9.39
CA GLN A 259 -15.13 21.47 -10.30
C GLN A 259 -14.60 22.23 -11.51
N VAL A 260 -15.41 23.07 -12.17
CA VAL A 260 -14.94 23.89 -13.31
C VAL A 260 -13.78 24.81 -12.91
N ARG A 261 -13.82 25.40 -11.71
CA ARG A 261 -12.72 26.25 -11.21
C ARG A 261 -11.46 25.45 -10.92
N ASP A 262 -11.59 24.25 -10.37
CA ASP A 262 -10.45 23.37 -10.10
C ASP A 262 -9.83 22.89 -11.42
N MET A 263 -10.66 22.42 -12.36
CA MET A 263 -10.21 22.05 -13.71
C MET A 263 -9.55 23.23 -14.44
N TYR A 264 -10.05 24.46 -14.27
CA TYR A 264 -9.41 25.64 -14.83
C TYR A 264 -8.02 25.92 -14.21
N ARG A 265 -7.83 25.70 -12.90
CA ARG A 265 -6.50 25.84 -12.27
C ARG A 265 -5.52 24.82 -12.83
N GLU A 266 -5.95 23.58 -13.00
CA GLU A 266 -5.15 22.52 -13.64
C GLU A 266 -4.77 22.91 -15.07
N HIS A 267 -5.74 23.42 -15.85
CA HIS A 267 -5.52 23.87 -17.22
C HIS A 267 -4.50 25.01 -17.31
N VAL A 268 -4.62 26.02 -16.45
CA VAL A 268 -3.68 27.14 -16.35
C VAL A 268 -2.27 26.62 -16.04
N TYR A 269 -2.15 25.71 -15.08
CA TYR A 269 -0.86 25.12 -14.72
C TYR A 269 -0.26 24.31 -15.87
N ALA A 270 -1.08 23.52 -16.59
CA ALA A 270 -0.63 22.78 -17.75
C ALA A 270 -0.16 23.69 -18.90
N GLN A 271 -0.88 24.79 -19.18
CA GLN A 271 -0.43 25.80 -20.14
C GLN A 271 0.89 26.45 -19.72
N TYR A 272 1.02 26.78 -18.43
CA TYR A 272 2.25 27.35 -17.87
C TYR A 272 3.44 26.39 -18.06
N MET A 273 3.30 25.12 -17.68
CA MET A 273 4.35 24.11 -17.83
C MET A 273 4.75 23.91 -19.30
N ALA A 274 3.76 23.88 -20.22
CA ALA A 274 4.01 23.75 -21.65
C ALA A 274 4.79 24.96 -22.21
N ALA A 275 4.46 26.16 -21.75
CA ALA A 275 5.19 27.38 -22.13
C ALA A 275 6.59 27.43 -21.51
N GLU A 276 6.76 26.99 -20.25
CA GLU A 276 8.06 26.94 -19.59
C GLU A 276 9.02 26.02 -20.33
N ASP A 277 8.56 24.82 -20.71
CA ASP A 277 9.34 23.84 -21.46
C ASP A 277 9.70 24.36 -22.86
N ALA A 278 8.72 24.90 -23.59
CA ALA A 278 8.91 25.41 -24.95
C ALA A 278 9.86 26.62 -25.00
N LEU A 279 9.81 27.50 -23.98
CA LEU A 279 10.51 28.78 -23.95
C LEU A 279 11.71 28.78 -22.99
N ARG A 280 12.05 27.63 -22.41
CA ARG A 280 13.18 27.45 -21.47
C ARG A 280 13.15 28.48 -20.33
N GLY A 281 11.96 28.78 -19.83
CA GLY A 281 11.72 29.75 -18.75
C GLY A 281 11.68 31.23 -19.15
N VAL A 282 11.80 31.60 -20.43
CA VAL A 282 11.75 33.01 -20.89
C VAL A 282 10.30 33.50 -21.03
N LEU A 283 9.60 33.64 -19.92
CA LEU A 283 8.16 33.97 -19.91
C LEU A 283 7.86 35.46 -19.70
N LEU A 284 8.69 36.15 -18.91
CA LEU A 284 8.45 37.54 -18.49
C LEU A 284 9.26 38.54 -19.33
N SER A 285 8.70 39.74 -19.48
CA SER A 285 9.46 40.89 -19.95
C SER A 285 10.53 41.28 -18.92
N ARG A 286 11.56 42.00 -19.36
CA ARG A 286 12.67 42.40 -18.48
C ARG A 286 12.20 43.23 -17.27
N ASP A 287 11.18 44.05 -17.45
CA ASP A 287 10.63 44.88 -16.38
C ASP A 287 9.73 44.08 -15.44
N ALA A 288 8.89 43.17 -15.97
CA ALA A 288 8.07 42.28 -15.14
C ALA A 288 8.94 41.32 -14.31
N ASN A 289 10.03 40.82 -14.89
CA ASN A 289 11.01 40.00 -14.18
C ASN A 289 11.69 40.78 -13.04
N ARG A 290 12.05 42.05 -13.26
CA ARG A 290 12.63 42.92 -12.21
C ARG A 290 11.65 43.19 -11.06
N GLN A 291 10.35 43.23 -11.36
CA GLN A 291 9.30 43.42 -10.37
C GLN A 291 8.96 42.14 -9.58
N GLY A 292 9.56 40.99 -9.92
CA GLY A 292 9.31 39.72 -9.24
C GLY A 292 7.87 39.23 -9.43
N ILE A 293 7.25 39.52 -10.59
CA ILE A 293 5.92 39.03 -10.91
C ILE A 293 5.98 37.51 -11.08
N ASP A 294 5.05 36.80 -10.45
CA ASP A 294 4.87 35.36 -10.65
C ASP A 294 4.48 35.08 -12.13
N PRO A 295 5.29 34.30 -12.89
CA PRO A 295 4.98 33.92 -14.26
C PRO A 295 3.62 33.23 -14.44
N VAL A 296 3.16 32.47 -13.44
CA VAL A 296 1.86 31.76 -13.50
C VAL A 296 0.70 32.76 -13.64
N MET A 297 0.85 33.96 -13.09
CA MET A 297 -0.15 35.03 -13.19
C MET A 297 -0.33 35.55 -14.63
N LEU A 298 0.57 35.26 -15.57
CA LEU A 298 0.39 35.62 -17.00
C LEU A 298 -0.67 34.76 -17.70
N PHE A 299 -0.90 33.56 -17.18
CA PHE A 299 -1.88 32.60 -17.69
C PHE A 299 -3.26 32.79 -17.06
N THR A 300 -3.36 33.69 -16.08
CA THR A 300 -4.61 34.09 -15.45
C THR A 300 -4.90 35.58 -15.64
N GLY A 301 -6.16 35.97 -15.47
CA GLY A 301 -6.53 37.39 -15.45
C GLY A 301 -6.66 38.08 -16.81
N PRO A 302 -6.70 39.44 -16.82
CA PRO A 302 -7.02 40.23 -18.01
C PRO A 302 -5.91 40.22 -19.07
N ALA A 303 -6.31 40.11 -20.34
CA ALA A 303 -5.36 39.93 -21.43
C ALA A 303 -4.33 41.06 -21.54
N HIS A 304 -4.76 42.32 -21.47
CA HIS A 304 -3.86 43.47 -21.61
C HIS A 304 -2.73 43.49 -20.55
N VAL A 305 -3.01 43.08 -19.30
CA VAL A 305 -2.01 43.02 -18.22
C VAL A 305 -0.96 41.97 -18.53
N ALA A 306 -1.41 40.79 -18.96
CA ALA A 306 -0.52 39.69 -19.25
C ALA A 306 0.31 39.95 -20.51
N PHE A 307 -0.25 40.51 -21.59
CA PHE A 307 0.51 40.91 -22.77
C PHE A 307 1.54 42.02 -22.47
N ALA A 308 1.25 42.97 -21.58
CA ALA A 308 2.22 43.99 -21.18
C ALA A 308 3.42 43.40 -20.41
N ARG A 309 3.22 42.28 -19.69
CA ARG A 309 4.22 41.65 -18.82
C ARG A 309 4.92 40.45 -19.44
N ALA A 310 4.38 39.90 -20.52
CA ALA A 310 4.95 38.75 -21.22
C ALA A 310 6.20 39.12 -22.04
N SER A 311 7.12 38.16 -22.17
CA SER A 311 8.22 38.23 -23.13
C SER A 311 7.70 38.20 -24.58
N GLU A 312 8.50 38.65 -25.54
CA GLU A 312 8.13 38.56 -26.97
C GLU A 312 7.99 37.11 -27.44
N GLU A 313 8.76 36.19 -26.85
CA GLU A 313 8.68 34.76 -27.16
C GLU A 313 7.37 34.16 -26.67
N LEU A 314 6.92 34.50 -25.46
CA LEU A 314 5.63 34.05 -24.93
C LEU A 314 4.45 34.62 -25.71
N LYS A 315 4.55 35.88 -26.15
CA LYS A 315 3.52 36.49 -27.02
C LYS A 315 3.37 35.75 -28.35
N ARG A 316 4.49 35.37 -28.98
CA ARG A 316 4.48 34.55 -30.20
C ARG A 316 3.93 33.16 -29.92
N TRP A 317 4.32 32.54 -28.80
CA TRP A 317 3.79 31.24 -28.40
C TRP A 317 2.28 31.26 -28.19
N TRP A 318 1.72 32.36 -27.66
CA TRP A 318 0.27 32.55 -27.54
C TRP A 318 -0.48 32.71 -28.87
N GLN A 319 0.20 32.91 -30.00
CA GLN A 319 -0.44 32.89 -31.33
C GLN A 319 -0.84 31.48 -31.73
N THR A 320 -0.04 30.47 -31.35
CA THR A 320 -0.32 29.06 -31.61
C THR A 320 -0.99 28.36 -30.43
N ASN A 321 -0.79 28.87 -29.21
CA ASN A 321 -1.33 28.31 -27.96
C ASN A 321 -2.10 29.39 -27.20
N PRO A 322 -3.33 29.73 -27.64
CA PRO A 322 -4.06 30.85 -27.09
C PRO A 322 -4.36 30.66 -25.59
N ARG A 323 -4.13 31.71 -24.81
CA ARG A 323 -4.57 31.75 -23.41
C ARG A 323 -6.10 31.67 -23.35
N THR A 324 -6.59 30.85 -22.42
CA THR A 324 -8.02 30.70 -22.12
C THR A 324 -8.32 31.37 -20.78
N THR A 325 -9.29 32.27 -20.75
CA THR A 325 -9.81 32.83 -19.49
C THR A 325 -10.81 31.88 -18.82
N LEU A 326 -11.08 32.04 -17.52
CA LEU A 326 -12.08 31.21 -16.81
C LEU A 326 -13.46 31.22 -17.51
N ALA A 327 -13.88 32.39 -18.01
CA ALA A 327 -15.15 32.50 -18.72
C ALA A 327 -15.11 31.69 -20.03
N GLU A 328 -14.07 31.83 -20.85
CA GLU A 328 -13.92 31.03 -22.09
C GLU A 328 -13.81 29.53 -21.79
N TYR A 329 -13.14 29.16 -20.69
CA TYR A 329 -12.99 27.78 -20.25
C TYR A 329 -14.34 27.19 -19.85
N GLU A 330 -15.15 27.92 -19.09
CA GLU A 330 -16.51 27.52 -18.72
C GLU A 330 -17.39 27.32 -19.97
N GLU A 331 -17.28 28.17 -20.99
CA GLU A 331 -18.00 27.97 -22.26
C GLU A 331 -17.55 26.71 -23.00
N GLN A 332 -16.25 26.40 -22.98
CA GLN A 332 -15.71 25.20 -23.64
C GLN A 332 -16.12 23.91 -22.92
N VAL A 333 -16.19 23.93 -21.58
CA VAL A 333 -16.62 22.77 -20.78
C VAL A 333 -18.13 22.57 -20.84
N THR A 334 -18.92 23.65 -20.76
CA THR A 334 -20.40 23.56 -20.69
C THR A 334 -21.09 23.67 -22.06
N GLY A 335 -20.39 24.09 -23.10
CA GLY A 335 -20.93 24.37 -24.42
C GLY A 335 -21.79 25.64 -24.52
N GLN A 336 -21.97 26.39 -23.42
CA GLN A 336 -22.85 27.56 -23.39
C GLN A 336 -22.06 28.85 -23.53
N ARG A 337 -22.49 29.74 -24.43
CA ARG A 337 -21.86 31.06 -24.59
C ARG A 337 -22.31 32.03 -23.51
N SER A 338 -21.40 32.93 -23.13
CA SER A 338 -21.60 33.97 -22.13
C SER A 338 -21.16 35.34 -22.67
N ALA A 339 -21.73 36.42 -22.11
CA ALA A 339 -21.30 37.78 -22.44
C ALA A 339 -19.84 38.03 -21.98
N ALA A 340 -19.44 37.41 -20.87
CA ALA A 340 -18.08 37.52 -20.33
C ALA A 340 -17.04 36.86 -21.25
N GLY A 341 -17.31 35.66 -21.78
CA GLY A 341 -16.42 34.98 -22.71
C GLY A 341 -16.32 35.68 -24.06
N ASN A 342 -17.41 36.27 -24.56
CA ASN A 342 -17.35 37.15 -25.75
C ASN A 342 -16.43 38.36 -25.54
N THR A 343 -16.50 38.99 -24.36
CA THR A 343 -15.65 40.13 -24.01
C THR A 343 -14.18 39.72 -23.88
N ALA A 344 -13.91 38.55 -23.29
CA ALA A 344 -12.56 38.00 -23.16
C ALA A 344 -11.92 37.71 -24.53
N ARG A 345 -12.64 37.03 -25.44
CA ARG A 345 -12.20 36.79 -26.83
C ARG A 345 -11.83 38.09 -27.53
N LYS A 346 -12.74 39.06 -27.52
CA LYS A 346 -12.49 40.38 -28.14
C LYS A 346 -11.25 41.04 -27.56
N SER A 347 -11.10 41.06 -26.23
CA SER A 347 -9.93 41.66 -25.59
C SER A 347 -8.62 40.94 -25.93
N ARG A 348 -8.64 39.62 -26.15
CA ARG A 348 -7.46 38.87 -26.59
C ARG A 348 -7.12 39.20 -28.04
N ASP A 349 -8.11 39.13 -28.92
CA ASP A 349 -7.93 39.36 -30.35
C ASP A 349 -7.45 40.81 -30.60
N ASP A 350 -7.97 41.79 -29.85
CA ASP A 350 -7.51 43.19 -29.87
C ASP A 350 -6.03 43.34 -29.46
N GLN A 351 -5.51 42.49 -28.56
CA GLN A 351 -4.09 42.51 -28.18
C GLN A 351 -3.22 41.77 -29.20
N GLN A 352 -3.69 40.62 -29.72
CA GLN A 352 -2.98 39.86 -30.73
C GLN A 352 -2.82 40.65 -32.03
N ASN A 353 -3.83 41.42 -32.43
CA ASN A 353 -3.78 42.27 -33.63
C ASN A 353 -2.84 43.49 -33.48
N ARG A 354 -2.35 43.80 -32.27
CA ARG A 354 -1.39 44.89 -32.02
C ARG A 354 0.07 44.44 -32.05
N LEU A 355 0.31 43.13 -32.08
CA LEU A 355 1.63 42.50 -32.17
C LEU A 355 1.98 42.29 -33.64
#